data_AF-A0A7Z1A374-F1
#
_entry.id   AF-A0A7Z1A374-F1
#
_cell.length_a   1.000
_cell.length_b   1.000
_cell.length_c   1.000
_cell.angle_alpha   90.00
_cell.angle_beta   90.00
_cell.angle_gamma   90.00
#
_symmetry.space_group_name_H-M   'P 1'
#
loop_
_entity.id
_entity.type
_entity.pdbx_description
1 polymer ?
#
loop_
_entity_poly.entity_id
_entity_poly.type
_entity_poly.pdbx_seq_one_letter_code
_entity_poly.pdbx_strand_id
1 'polypeptide(L)'
;MAINIRKKTTLIVSNIVDGRTLEKGYVIANGLKININDDSQYLLKKIMQYEPISLCNLLQVTDNSISNDVRLAIAKMAQLDIIELIL
;
A
#
# COMPACT_ATOMS: atom_id res chain seq x y z
N MET A 1 19.31 26.37 18.32
CA MET A 1 17.87 26.43 17.97
C MET A 1 17.52 25.10 17.30
N ALA A 2 16.94 24.16 18.03
CA ALA A 2 16.55 22.87 17.46
C ALA A 2 15.20 23.03 16.78
N ILE A 3 15.17 22.92 15.44
CA ILE A 3 13.91 22.88 14.70
C ILE A 3 13.30 21.50 14.98
N ASN A 4 12.33 21.46 15.88
CA ASN A 4 11.53 20.26 16.10
C ASN A 4 10.55 20.13 14.93
N ILE A 5 11.04 19.58 13.81
CA ILE A 5 10.20 19.19 12.69
C ILE A 5 9.38 18.00 13.19
N ARG A 6 8.12 18.22 13.56
CA ARG A 6 7.17 17.11 13.69
C ARG A 6 7.19 16.38 12.34
N LYS A 7 7.82 15.20 12.28
CA LYS A 7 7.72 14.32 11.11
C LYS A 7 6.23 13.98 10.97
N LYS A 8 5.55 14.60 10.00
CA LYS A 8 4.26 14.11 9.55
C LYS A 8 4.50 12.74 8.93
N THR A 9 3.84 11.74 9.47
CA THR A 9 3.95 10.36 9.01
C THR A 9 2.74 10.09 8.14
N THR A 10 2.95 9.90 6.84
CA THR A 10 1.90 9.40 5.96
C THR A 10 1.64 7.94 6.30
N LEU A 11 0.41 7.63 6.68
CA LEU A 11 -0.05 6.27 6.92
C LEU A 11 -0.77 5.75 5.68
N ILE A 12 -0.66 4.45 5.46
CA ILE A 12 -1.28 3.71 4.38
C ILE A 12 -2.24 2.70 4.99
N VAL A 13 -3.46 2.70 4.46
CA VAL A 13 -4.54 1.77 4.79
C VAL A 13 -5.04 1.09 3.52
N SER A 14 -5.52 -0.14 3.63
CA SER A 14 -6.16 -0.88 2.54
C SER A 14 -7.61 -0.49 2.46
N ASN A 15 -8.10 -0.22 1.25
CA ASN A 15 -9.52 0.02 0.97
C ASN A 15 -10.19 -1.19 0.30
N ILE A 16 -9.63 -2.39 0.54
CA ILE A 16 -10.15 -3.64 -0.02
C ILE A 16 -11.27 -4.16 0.87
N VAL A 17 -12.45 -4.38 0.27
CA VAL A 17 -13.66 -4.80 1.00
C VAL A 17 -13.62 -6.29 1.40
N ASP A 18 -12.99 -7.14 0.59
CA ASP A 18 -12.90 -8.59 0.84
C ASP A 18 -11.49 -9.13 0.55
N GLY A 19 -10.73 -9.44 1.60
CA GLY A 19 -9.37 -9.98 1.47
C GLY A 19 -9.27 -11.34 0.78
N ARG A 20 -10.37 -12.11 0.65
CA ARG A 20 -10.35 -13.42 -0.04
C ARG A 20 -10.15 -13.29 -1.54
N THR A 21 -10.34 -12.10 -2.10
CA THR A 21 -10.13 -11.88 -3.53
C THR A 21 -8.64 -11.82 -3.87
N LEU A 22 -7.78 -11.42 -2.93
CA LEU A 22 -6.32 -11.37 -3.15
C LEU A 22 -5.79 -12.70 -3.67
N GLU A 23 -6.17 -13.82 -3.04
CA GLU A 23 -5.75 -15.17 -3.44
C GLU A 23 -6.30 -15.61 -4.81
N LYS A 24 -7.23 -14.86 -5.37
CA LYS A 24 -7.82 -15.10 -6.71
C LYS A 24 -7.20 -14.18 -7.78
N GLY A 25 -6.18 -13.40 -7.45
CA GLY A 25 -5.49 -12.49 -8.39
C GLY A 25 -6.26 -11.20 -8.70
N TYR A 26 -7.21 -10.80 -7.86
CA TYR A 26 -7.91 -9.52 -8.01
C TYR A 26 -8.33 -8.90 -6.67
N VAL A 27 -8.64 -7.61 -6.67
CA VAL A 27 -9.23 -6.91 -5.52
C VAL A 27 -10.56 -6.27 -5.91
N ILE A 28 -11.42 -6.09 -4.92
CA ILE A 28 -12.60 -5.23 -5.04
C ILE A 28 -12.29 -3.96 -4.25
N ALA A 29 -12.09 -2.86 -4.97
CA ALA A 29 -11.90 -1.53 -4.40
C ALA A 29 -12.91 -0.58 -5.05
N ASN A 30 -13.58 0.24 -4.24
CA ASN A 30 -14.60 1.18 -4.70
C ASN A 30 -15.67 0.54 -5.64
N GLY A 31 -16.09 -0.70 -5.33
CA GLY A 31 -17.07 -1.45 -6.14
C GLY A 31 -16.56 -2.00 -7.48
N LEU A 32 -15.29 -1.78 -7.82
CA LEU A 32 -14.67 -2.23 -9.06
C LEU A 32 -13.77 -3.44 -8.84
N LYS A 33 -13.81 -4.39 -9.79
CA LYS A 33 -12.86 -5.50 -9.84
C LYS A 33 -11.58 -5.05 -10.54
N ILE A 34 -10.47 -5.11 -9.82
CA ILE A 34 -9.14 -4.76 -10.32
C ILE A 34 -8.25 -5.99 -10.28
N ASN A 35 -7.77 -6.43 -11.44
CA ASN A 35 -6.82 -7.55 -11.51
C ASN A 35 -5.45 -7.08 -11.01
N ILE A 36 -4.77 -7.93 -10.26
CA ILE A 36 -3.45 -7.64 -9.68
C ILE A 36 -2.45 -8.73 -10.07
N ASN A 37 -1.17 -8.38 -10.14
CA ASN A 37 -0.07 -9.32 -10.31
C ASN A 37 0.49 -9.78 -8.94
N ASP A 38 1.40 -10.75 -8.97
CA ASP A 38 2.00 -11.33 -7.77
C ASP A 38 2.71 -10.28 -6.89
N ASP A 39 3.39 -9.31 -7.51
CA ASP A 39 4.07 -8.21 -6.79
C ASP A 39 3.07 -7.33 -6.03
N SER A 40 1.97 -6.96 -6.70
CA SER A 40 0.89 -6.17 -6.11
C SER A 40 0.21 -6.95 -4.99
N GLN A 41 0.00 -8.26 -5.19
CA GLN A 41 -0.57 -9.14 -4.17
C GLN A 41 0.34 -9.23 -2.94
N TYR A 42 1.64 -9.38 -3.13
CA TYR A 42 2.62 -9.38 -2.04
C TYR A 42 2.60 -8.07 -1.26
N LEU A 43 2.63 -6.93 -1.96
CA LEU A 43 2.59 -5.61 -1.34
C LEU A 43 1.31 -5.40 -0.53
N LEU A 44 0.15 -5.75 -1.10
CA LEU A 44 -1.14 -5.63 -0.43
C LEU A 44 -1.23 -6.53 0.81
N LYS A 45 -0.68 -7.77 0.75
CA LYS A 45 -0.57 -8.63 1.93
C LYS A 45 0.20 -7.95 3.06
N LYS A 46 1.31 -7.26 2.75
CA LYS A 46 2.09 -6.52 3.74
C LYS A 46 1.32 -5.32 4.30
N ILE A 47 0.63 -4.56 3.45
CA ILE A 47 -0.20 -3.44 3.89
C ILE A 47 -1.28 -3.93 4.85
N MET A 48 -2.07 -4.92 4.45
CA MET A 48 -3.16 -5.48 5.27
C MET A 48 -2.68 -6.14 6.57
N GLN A 49 -1.46 -6.69 6.60
CA GLN A 49 -0.89 -7.31 7.81
C GLN A 49 -0.52 -6.28 8.88
N TYR A 50 -0.09 -5.09 8.47
CA TYR A 50 0.50 -4.07 9.37
C TYR A 50 -0.32 -2.78 9.41
N GLU A 51 -1.55 -2.83 8.92
CA GLU A 51 -2.40 -1.67 8.78
C GLU A 51 -2.83 -1.06 10.13
N PRO A 52 -2.75 0.28 10.31
CA PRO A 52 -2.15 1.26 9.39
C PRO A 52 -0.61 1.20 9.42
N ILE A 53 0.01 1.15 8.23
CA ILE A 53 1.48 1.13 8.10
C ILE A 53 1.98 2.49 7.60
N SER A 54 3.07 3.01 8.17
CA SER A 54 3.69 4.22 7.61
C SER A 54 4.33 3.93 6.26
N LEU A 55 4.26 4.89 5.32
CA LEU A 55 4.92 4.73 4.01
C LEU A 55 6.42 4.43 4.17
N CYS A 56 7.08 5.08 5.13
CA CYS A 56 8.49 4.82 5.42
C CYS A 56 8.72 3.37 5.87
N ASN A 57 7.88 2.84 6.75
CA ASN A 57 8.01 1.46 7.22
C ASN A 57 7.67 0.47 6.11
N LEU A 58 6.64 0.74 5.29
CA LEU A 58 6.28 -0.09 4.14
C LEU A 58 7.48 -0.24 3.19
N LEU A 59 8.14 0.87 2.87
CA LEU A 59 9.34 0.88 2.03
C LEU A 59 10.55 0.16 2.67
N GLN A 60 10.61 0.03 3.99
CA GLN A 60 11.68 -0.70 4.69
C GLN A 60 11.40 -2.20 4.79
N VAL A 61 10.13 -2.62 4.93
CA VAL A 61 9.75 -4.04 5.00
C VAL A 61 9.66 -4.69 3.61
N THR A 62 9.54 -3.89 2.56
CA THR A 62 9.86 -4.31 1.19
C THR A 62 11.36 -4.14 1.00
N ASP A 63 12.10 -5.24 0.84
CA ASP A 63 13.57 -5.30 0.82
C ASP A 63 14.26 -4.15 0.05
N ASN A 64 15.47 -3.75 0.49
CA ASN A 64 16.22 -2.57 0.02
C ASN A 64 16.54 -2.53 -1.50
N SER A 65 16.22 -3.58 -2.27
CA SER A 65 16.17 -3.55 -3.73
C SER A 65 14.88 -2.88 -4.23
N ILE A 66 14.60 -1.67 -3.72
CA ILE A 66 13.43 -0.88 -4.10
C ILE A 66 13.62 -0.46 -5.57
N SER A 67 13.17 -1.31 -6.48
CA SER A 67 12.94 -0.94 -7.86
C SER A 67 11.95 0.24 -7.88
N ASN A 68 12.10 1.15 -8.85
CA ASN A 68 11.08 2.15 -9.18
C ASN A 68 9.65 1.55 -9.27
N ASP A 69 9.56 0.24 -9.51
CA ASP A 69 8.33 -0.53 -9.60
C ASP A 69 7.48 -0.51 -8.33
N VAL A 70 8.07 -0.56 -7.12
CA VAL A 70 7.28 -0.54 -5.86
C VAL A 70 6.64 0.83 -5.64
N ARG A 71 7.39 1.91 -5.90
CA ARG A 71 6.86 3.27 -5.80
C ARG A 71 5.75 3.50 -6.82
N LEU A 72 5.95 3.01 -8.05
CA LEU A 72 4.95 3.06 -9.10
C LEU A 72 3.70 2.22 -8.73
N ALA A 73 3.88 1.07 -8.09
CA ALA A 73 2.79 0.22 -7.62
C ALA A 73 1.96 0.92 -6.53
N ILE A 74 2.60 1.49 -5.51
CA ILE A 74 1.90 2.27 -4.46
C ILE A 74 1.12 3.43 -5.10
N ALA A 75 1.75 4.19 -6.01
CA ALA A 75 1.08 5.29 -6.70
C ALA A 75 -0.14 4.82 -7.52
N LYS A 76 -0.02 3.72 -8.26
CA LYS A 76 -1.13 3.12 -9.02
C LYS A 76 -2.24 2.62 -8.10
N MET A 77 -1.91 1.98 -6.97
CA MET A 77 -2.91 1.52 -6.01
C MET A 77 -3.68 2.67 -5.38
N ALA A 78 -3.01 3.78 -5.08
CA ALA A 78 -3.66 4.99 -4.58
C ALA A 78 -4.56 5.63 -5.64
N GLN A 79 -4.12 5.66 -6.91
CA GLN A 79 -4.95 6.15 -8.03
C GLN A 79 -6.21 5.32 -8.28
N LEU A 80 -6.17 4.04 -7.94
CA LEU A 80 -7.28 3.09 -8.13
C LEU A 80 -8.15 2.93 -6.87
N ASP A 81 -7.96 3.78 -5.86
CA ASP A 81 -8.63 3.70 -4.55
C ASP A 81 -8.47 2.33 -3.86
N ILE A 82 -7.40 1.56 -4.17
CA ILE A 82 -7.10 0.28 -3.52
C ILE A 82 -6.51 0.51 -2.12
N ILE A 83 -5.77 1.62 -1.96
CA ILE A 83 -5.19 2.05 -0.69
C ILE A 83 -5.54 3.52 -0.46
N GLU A 84 -5.62 3.94 0.80
CA GLU A 84 -5.77 5.35 1.17
C GLU A 84 -4.52 5.87 1.88
N LEU A 85 -4.19 7.14 1.61
CA LEU A 85 -3.07 7.85 2.23
C LEU A 85 -3.62 8.84 3.27
N ILE A 86 -3.24 8.64 4.53
CA ILE A 86 -3.66 9.48 5.66
C ILE A 86 -2.47 10.38 6.06
N LEU A 87 -2.70 11.69 6.17
CA LEU A 87 -1.67 12.74 6.35
C LEU A 87 -1.66 13.42 7.74
#